data_AF-A0A0D2J3E2-F1
#
_entry.id   AF-A0A0D2J3E2-F1
#
_cell.length_a   1.000
_cell.length_b   1.000
_cell.length_c   1.000
_cell.angle_alpha   90.00
_cell.angle_beta   90.00
_cell.angle_gamma   90.00
#
_symmetry.space_group_name_H-M   'P 1'
#
loop_
_entity.id
_entity.type
_entity.pdbx_description
1 polymer ?
#
loop_
_entity_poly.entity_id
_entity_poly.type
_entity_poly.pdbx_seq_one_letter_code
_entity_poly.pdbx_strand_id
1 'polypeptide(L)'
;MGAARGIDEVLISAYFASWGSGLHIDKNSYNSWVMPTSLHLIFAGLILILSFLNYESPRFLVKKGNREHAIANLSRVRRLPADDELVVFEINDIERQPAEEQEATRGQGFYGYWREMFCMPNNFHRIYLGLRTQLLGQWSGAQSITIYAPDMFALLGTTGEK
;
A
#
# COMPACT_ATOMS: atom_id res chain seq x y z
N MET A 1 -0.67 7.85 -8.37
CA MET A 1 0.53 7.38 -9.11
C MET A 1 1.84 7.53 -8.31
N GLY A 2 1.81 7.67 -6.97
CA GLY A 2 3.00 7.77 -6.13
C GLY A 2 3.38 6.48 -5.37
N ALA A 3 2.42 5.61 -5.07
CA ALA A 3 2.68 4.38 -4.31
C ALA A 3 3.49 3.33 -5.10
N ALA A 4 3.38 3.30 -6.43
CA ALA A 4 4.13 2.38 -7.27
C ALA A 4 5.63 2.73 -7.35
N ARG A 5 5.98 4.01 -7.11
CA ARG A 5 7.37 4.53 -7.10
C ARG A 5 8.10 4.38 -5.76
N GLY A 6 7.40 3.93 -4.71
CA GLY A 6 8.07 3.59 -3.44
C GLY A 6 8.41 2.10 -3.36
N ILE A 7 7.67 1.25 -4.09
CA ILE A 7 7.80 -0.20 -4.02
C ILE A 7 8.98 -0.68 -4.86
N ASP A 8 9.19 -0.07 -6.03
CA ASP A 8 10.36 -0.26 -6.90
C ASP A 8 11.67 0.17 -6.23
N GLU A 9 11.71 1.31 -5.54
CA GLU A 9 12.91 1.77 -4.82
C GLU A 9 13.33 0.81 -3.69
N VAL A 10 12.35 0.26 -2.97
CA VAL A 10 12.60 -0.74 -1.91
C VAL A 10 13.04 -2.07 -2.52
N LEU A 11 12.44 -2.48 -3.66
CA LEU A 11 12.83 -3.71 -4.36
C LEU A 11 14.27 -3.63 -4.89
N ILE A 12 14.65 -2.48 -5.45
CA ILE A 12 16.01 -2.21 -5.92
C ILE A 12 16.98 -2.27 -4.73
N SER A 13 16.64 -1.62 -3.63
CA SER A 13 17.47 -1.63 -2.41
C SER A 13 17.64 -3.03 -1.82
N ALA A 14 16.57 -3.84 -1.80
CA ALA A 14 16.60 -5.22 -1.35
C ALA A 14 17.39 -6.13 -2.29
N TYR A 15 17.28 -5.92 -3.61
CA TYR A 15 18.06 -6.63 -4.62
C TYR A 15 19.56 -6.33 -4.47
N PHE A 16 19.94 -5.06 -4.29
CA PHE A 16 21.35 -4.67 -4.05
C PHE A 16 21.88 -5.19 -2.72
N ALA A 17 21.07 -5.23 -1.66
CA ALA A 17 21.47 -5.81 -0.38
C ALA A 17 21.67 -7.32 -0.47
N SER A 18 20.80 -8.03 -1.20
CA SER A 18 20.92 -9.46 -1.48
C SER A 18 22.15 -9.77 -2.35
N TRP A 19 22.37 -8.97 -3.40
CA TRP A 19 23.55 -9.04 -4.26
C TRP A 19 24.85 -8.78 -3.48
N GLY A 20 24.88 -7.74 -2.66
CA GLY A 20 26.04 -7.37 -1.83
C GLY A 20 26.39 -8.45 -0.80
N SER A 21 25.37 -9.09 -0.21
CA SER A 21 25.52 -10.27 0.66
C SER A 21 26.13 -11.44 -0.11
N GLY A 22 25.65 -11.72 -1.33
CA GLY A 22 26.16 -12.79 -2.19
C GLY A 22 27.62 -12.64 -2.65
N LEU A 23 28.16 -11.40 -2.69
CA LEU A 23 29.55 -11.11 -3.05
C LEU A 23 30.54 -11.28 -1.88
N HIS A 24 30.10 -11.02 -0.64
CA HIS A 24 30.99 -10.94 0.53
C HIS A 24 30.76 -12.05 1.57
N ILE A 25 29.70 -12.86 1.42
CA ILE A 25 29.33 -13.93 2.36
C ILE A 25 29.22 -15.25 1.59
N ASP A 26 29.85 -16.30 2.12
CA ASP A 26 29.80 -17.64 1.54
C ASP A 26 28.35 -18.14 1.40
N LYS A 27 28.00 -18.68 0.22
CA LYS A 27 26.62 -19.09 -0.11
C LYS A 27 26.07 -20.21 0.80
N ASN A 28 26.94 -20.97 1.48
CA ASN A 28 26.55 -22.00 2.46
C ASN A 28 26.48 -21.47 3.90
N SER A 29 26.83 -20.21 4.13
CA SER A 29 26.73 -19.60 5.45
C SER A 29 25.29 -19.23 5.78
N TYR A 30 24.89 -19.49 7.03
CA TYR A 30 23.62 -19.06 7.59
C TYR A 30 23.37 -17.55 7.38
N ASN A 31 24.42 -16.75 7.31
CA ASN A 31 24.30 -15.28 7.22
C ASN A 31 23.81 -14.77 5.85
N SER A 32 23.86 -15.58 4.79
CA SER A 32 23.57 -15.12 3.42
C SER A 32 22.10 -14.77 3.21
N TRP A 33 21.17 -15.43 3.92
CA TRP A 33 19.72 -15.12 3.88
C TRP A 33 19.28 -14.20 5.03
N VAL A 34 20.01 -14.20 6.15
CA VAL A 34 19.69 -13.37 7.32
C VAL A 34 19.98 -11.90 7.03
N MET A 35 21.11 -11.57 6.40
CA MET A 35 21.49 -10.18 6.11
C MET A 35 20.42 -9.42 5.30
N PRO A 36 19.92 -9.93 4.16
CA PRO A 36 18.84 -9.26 3.42
C PRO A 36 17.54 -9.16 4.24
N THR A 37 17.24 -10.17 5.05
CA THR A 37 16.03 -10.21 5.88
C THR A 37 16.09 -9.18 7.01
N SER A 38 17.25 -9.04 7.67
CA SER A 38 17.48 -8.06 8.73
C SER A 38 17.32 -6.63 8.23
N LEU A 39 17.70 -6.33 6.98
CA LEU A 39 17.50 -5.01 6.39
C LEU A 39 16.00 -4.67 6.26
N HIS A 40 15.17 -5.62 5.83
CA HIS A 40 13.71 -5.43 5.79
C HIS A 40 13.13 -5.16 7.18
N LEU A 41 13.62 -5.84 8.21
CA LEU A 41 13.21 -5.60 9.60
C LEU A 41 13.58 -4.20 10.09
N ILE A 42 14.75 -3.68 9.69
CA ILE A 42 15.16 -2.30 10.01
C ILE A 42 14.19 -1.30 9.38
N PHE A 43 13.84 -1.46 8.10
CA PHE A 43 12.88 -0.58 7.43
C PHE A 43 11.48 -0.70 8.03
N ALA A 44 11.02 -1.91 8.35
CA ALA A 44 9.74 -2.13 9.02
C ALA A 44 9.71 -1.46 10.40
N GLY A 45 10.79 -1.58 11.18
CA GLY A 45 10.94 -0.89 12.47
C GLY A 45 10.93 0.63 12.31
N LEU A 46 11.62 1.16 11.30
CA LEU A 46 11.60 2.59 10.98
C LEU A 46 10.19 3.08 10.67
N ILE A 47 9.46 2.39 9.79
CA ILE A 47 8.07 2.73 9.44
C ILE A 47 7.18 2.67 10.68
N LEU A 48 7.35 1.67 11.55
CA LEU A 48 6.58 1.53 12.78
C LEU A 48 6.83 2.73 13.73
N ILE A 49 8.09 3.11 13.92
CA ILE A 49 8.44 4.28 14.75
C ILE A 49 7.86 5.57 14.15
N LEU A 50 8.01 5.77 12.84
CA LEU A 50 7.47 6.94 12.14
C LEU A 50 5.94 6.97 12.15
N SER A 51 5.27 5.82 12.18
CA SER A 51 3.81 5.76 12.24
C SER A 51 3.25 6.45 13.49
N PHE A 52 3.95 6.41 14.62
CA PHE A 52 3.53 7.12 15.84
C PHE A 52 3.72 8.64 15.76
N LEU A 53 4.58 9.13 14.88
CA LEU A 53 4.82 10.55 14.64
C LEU A 53 3.85 11.16 13.61
N ASN A 54 3.13 10.32 12.87
CA ASN A 54 2.19 10.78 11.85
C ASN A 54 0.86 11.21 12.49
N TYR A 55 0.28 12.24 11.89
CA TYR A 55 -1.06 12.69 12.27
C TYR A 55 -2.09 11.68 11.78
N GLU A 56 -3.07 11.40 12.63
CA GLU A 56 -4.18 10.53 12.30
C GLU A 56 -5.01 11.09 11.13
N SER A 57 -5.52 10.20 10.28
CA SER A 57 -6.29 10.60 9.10
C SER A 57 -7.56 11.39 9.50
N PRO A 58 -7.83 12.57 8.90
CA PRO A 58 -9.05 13.33 9.16
C PRO A 58 -10.33 12.49 8.97
N ARG A 59 -10.34 11.57 7.98
CA ARG A 59 -11.46 10.64 7.75
C ARG A 59 -11.70 9.68 8.92
N PHE A 60 -10.64 9.18 9.54
CA PHE A 60 -10.74 8.30 10.70
C PHE A 60 -11.24 9.08 11.93
N LEU A 61 -10.73 10.29 12.14
CA LEU A 61 -11.13 11.15 13.25
C LEU A 61 -12.62 11.54 13.15
N VAL A 62 -13.10 11.88 11.96
CA VAL A 62 -14.53 12.11 11.69
C VAL A 62 -15.36 10.86 12.00
N LYS A 63 -14.91 9.67 11.55
CA LYS A 63 -15.61 8.41 11.85
C LYS A 63 -15.70 8.11 13.36
N LYS A 64 -14.73 8.57 14.16
CA LYS A 64 -14.73 8.46 15.62
C LYS A 64 -15.56 9.54 16.32
N GLY A 65 -16.15 10.47 15.56
CA GLY A 65 -16.91 11.62 16.10
C GLY A 65 -16.03 12.76 16.60
N ASN A 66 -14.73 12.76 16.29
CA ASN A 66 -13.79 13.79 16.74
C ASN A 66 -13.50 14.82 15.64
N ARG A 67 -14.47 15.70 15.37
CA ARG A 67 -14.43 16.70 14.30
C ARG A 67 -13.32 17.75 14.50
N GLU A 68 -13.14 18.25 15.72
CA GLU A 68 -12.17 19.33 16.00
C GLU A 68 -10.73 18.90 15.67
N HIS A 69 -10.35 17.69 16.09
CA HIS A 69 -9.04 17.14 15.75
C HIS A 69 -8.90 16.85 14.25
N ALA A 70 -9.99 16.48 13.57
CA ALA A 70 -9.97 16.26 12.13
C ALA A 70 -9.70 17.56 11.36
N ILE A 71 -10.31 18.68 11.78
CA ILE A 71 -10.08 20.02 11.21
C ILE A 71 -8.63 20.45 11.47
N ALA A 72 -8.13 20.29 12.70
CA ALA A 72 -6.76 20.64 13.05
C ALA A 72 -5.73 19.86 12.20
N ASN A 73 -5.93 18.55 12.03
CA ASN A 73 -5.05 17.72 11.20
C ASN A 73 -5.15 18.10 9.71
N LEU A 74 -6.37 18.34 9.21
CA LEU A 74 -6.59 18.72 7.82
C LEU A 74 -5.97 20.08 7.48
N SER A 75 -6.19 21.07 8.34
CA SER A 75 -5.56 22.40 8.29
C SER A 75 -4.03 22.29 8.23
N ARG A 76 -3.44 21.42 9.07
CA ARG A 76 -2.00 21.19 9.10
C ARG A 76 -1.45 20.51 7.84
N VAL A 77 -2.18 19.54 7.30
CA VAL A 77 -1.81 18.84 6.04
C VAL A 77 -1.91 19.78 4.85
N ARG A 78 -2.98 20.59 4.77
CA ARG A 78 -3.22 21.57 3.71
C ARG A 78 -2.38 22.84 3.85
N ARG A 79 -1.80 23.09 5.04
CA ARG A 79 -1.09 24.32 5.42
C ARG A 79 -1.97 25.57 5.26
N LEU A 80 -3.25 25.45 5.58
CA LEU A 80 -4.24 26.53 5.53
C LEU A 80 -4.85 26.76 6.92
N PRO A 81 -5.36 27.96 7.24
CA PRO A 81 -6.13 28.19 8.46
C PRO A 81 -7.31 27.22 8.60
N ALA A 82 -7.70 26.92 9.83
CA ALA A 82 -8.86 26.05 10.10
C ALA A 82 -10.18 26.62 9.54
N ASP A 83 -10.27 27.94 9.45
CA ASP A 83 -11.45 28.68 8.95
C ASP A 83 -11.42 28.92 7.43
N ASP A 84 -10.40 28.40 6.73
CA ASP A 84 -10.32 28.51 5.28
C ASP A 84 -11.48 27.74 4.62
N GLU A 85 -12.12 28.36 3.63
CA GLU A 85 -13.28 27.80 2.93
C GLU A 85 -13.00 26.39 2.39
N LEU A 86 -11.76 26.13 1.93
CA LEU A 86 -11.37 24.81 1.43
C LEU A 86 -11.34 23.75 2.54
N VAL A 87 -10.84 24.10 3.73
CA VAL A 87 -10.75 23.16 4.87
C VAL A 87 -12.15 22.84 5.39
N VAL A 88 -13.01 23.86 5.49
CA VAL A 88 -14.41 23.70 5.90
C VAL A 88 -15.21 22.89 4.88
N PHE A 89 -14.99 23.13 3.58
CA PHE A 89 -15.62 22.35 2.53
C PHE A 89 -15.19 20.87 2.58
N GLU A 90 -13.89 20.59 2.66
CA GLU A 90 -13.36 19.22 2.69
C GLU A 90 -13.82 18.44 3.92
N ILE A 91 -13.87 19.07 5.11
CA ILE A 91 -14.33 18.36 6.31
C ILE A 91 -15.82 18.02 6.24
N ASN A 92 -16.64 18.92 5.66
CA ASN A 92 -18.07 18.67 5.48
C ASN A 92 -18.33 17.58 4.43
N ASP A 93 -17.53 17.53 3.35
CA ASP A 93 -17.59 16.44 2.36
C ASP A 93 -17.23 15.08 2.99
N ILE A 94 -16.18 15.06 3.82
CA ILE A 94 -15.76 13.86 4.56
C ILE A 94 -16.83 13.39 5.55
N GLU A 95 -17.59 14.29 6.17
CA GLU A 95 -18.69 13.94 7.07
C GLU A 95 -19.94 13.43 6.35
N ARG A 96 -20.18 13.94 5.15
CA ARG A 96 -21.34 13.57 4.35
C ARG A 96 -21.26 12.13 3.84
N GLN A 97 -20.06 11.68 3.45
CA GLN A 97 -19.85 10.31 2.94
C GLN A 97 -20.30 9.21 3.93
N PRO A 98 -19.85 9.19 5.20
CA PRO A 98 -20.28 8.20 6.18
C PRO A 98 -21.77 8.27 6.51
N ALA A 99 -22.37 9.47 6.51
CA ALA A 99 -23.79 9.65 6.79
C ALA A 99 -24.65 9.04 5.67
N GLU A 100 -24.31 9.32 4.40
CA GLU A 100 -24.99 8.75 3.24
C GLU A 100 -24.80 7.22 3.17
N GLU A 101 -23.61 6.71 3.47
CA GLU A 101 -23.34 5.26 3.53
C GLU A 101 -24.09 4.59 4.69
N GLN A 102 -24.09 5.19 5.90
CA GLN A 102 -24.82 4.62 7.04
C GLN A 102 -26.33 4.66 6.83
N GLU A 103 -26.87 5.69 6.19
CA GLU A 103 -28.29 5.78 5.85
C GLU A 103 -28.68 4.78 4.76
N ALA A 104 -27.84 4.62 3.72
CA ALA A 104 -28.06 3.64 2.65
C ALA A 104 -27.94 2.18 3.14
N THR A 105 -27.07 1.92 4.13
CA THR A 105 -26.78 0.56 4.61
C THR A 105 -27.40 0.24 5.98
N ARG A 106 -28.19 1.16 6.55
CA ARG A 106 -28.91 0.95 7.82
C ARG A 106 -29.80 -0.29 7.74
N GLY A 107 -29.46 -1.32 8.52
CA GLY A 107 -30.22 -2.57 8.63
C GLY A 107 -29.73 -3.72 7.74
N GLN A 108 -28.69 -3.52 6.93
CA GLN A 108 -28.07 -4.61 6.19
C GLN A 108 -27.07 -5.35 7.10
N GLY A 109 -27.38 -6.59 7.47
CA GLY A 109 -26.41 -7.48 8.12
C GLY A 109 -25.24 -7.83 7.19
N PHE A 110 -24.27 -8.64 7.65
CA PHE A 110 -23.10 -9.06 6.85
C PHE A 110 -23.50 -9.56 5.45
N TYR A 111 -24.59 -10.33 5.34
CA TYR A 111 -25.11 -10.83 4.07
C TYR A 111 -25.64 -9.73 3.12
N GLY A 112 -26.18 -8.64 3.67
CA GLY A 112 -26.64 -7.49 2.90
C GLY A 112 -25.48 -6.76 2.22
N TYR A 113 -24.37 -6.55 2.93
CA TYR A 113 -23.15 -5.99 2.36
C TYR A 113 -22.59 -6.82 1.20
N TRP A 114 -22.50 -8.14 1.34
CA TRP A 114 -22.06 -9.02 0.25
C TRP A 114 -23.02 -8.96 -0.94
N ARG A 115 -24.34 -8.96 -0.69
CA ARG A 115 -25.35 -8.81 -1.74
C ARG A 115 -25.22 -7.45 -2.45
N GLU A 116 -25.03 -6.37 -1.72
CA GLU A 116 -24.86 -5.03 -2.30
C GLU A 116 -23.56 -4.91 -3.11
N MET A 117 -22.48 -5.57 -2.67
CA MET A 117 -21.21 -5.58 -3.40
C MET A 117 -21.31 -6.34 -4.73
N PHE A 118 -21.95 -7.52 -4.74
CA PHE A 118 -21.95 -8.42 -5.91
C PHE A 118 -23.20 -8.30 -6.78
N CYS A 119 -24.35 -7.92 -6.22
CA CYS A 119 -25.61 -7.83 -6.96
C CYS A 119 -25.88 -6.42 -7.51
N MET A 120 -25.23 -5.37 -7.00
CA MET A 120 -25.35 -4.04 -7.60
C MET A 120 -24.42 -3.93 -8.82
N PRO A 121 -24.95 -3.68 -10.03
CA PRO A 121 -24.15 -3.70 -11.26
C PRO A 121 -23.02 -2.67 -11.27
N ASN A 122 -23.21 -1.50 -10.63
CA ASN A 122 -22.17 -0.47 -10.53
C ASN A 122 -21.01 -0.92 -9.62
N ASN A 123 -21.31 -1.50 -8.46
CA ASN A 123 -20.30 -2.00 -7.51
C ASN A 123 -19.56 -3.20 -8.09
N PHE A 124 -20.29 -4.14 -8.71
CA PHE A 124 -19.71 -5.30 -9.37
C PHE A 124 -18.76 -4.89 -10.49
N HIS A 125 -19.11 -3.89 -11.31
CA HIS A 125 -18.22 -3.41 -12.37
C HIS A 125 -16.88 -2.89 -11.82
N ARG A 126 -16.91 -2.14 -10.71
CA ARG A 126 -15.70 -1.64 -10.04
C ARG A 126 -14.83 -2.78 -9.50
N ILE A 127 -15.45 -3.77 -8.85
CA ILE A 127 -14.75 -4.97 -8.36
C ILE A 127 -14.15 -5.76 -9.53
N TYR A 128 -14.94 -6.00 -10.57
CA TYR A 128 -14.53 -6.76 -11.75
C TYR A 128 -13.40 -6.07 -12.51
N LEU A 129 -13.40 -4.73 -12.59
CA LEU A 129 -12.29 -3.97 -13.15
C LEU A 129 -11.03 -4.14 -12.29
N GLY A 130 -11.12 -3.92 -10.98
CA GLY A 130 -9.98 -4.05 -10.06
C GLY A 130 -9.37 -5.45 -10.07
N LEU A 131 -10.22 -6.48 -10.01
CA LEU A 131 -9.79 -7.88 -10.03
C LEU A 131 -9.10 -8.24 -11.34
N ARG A 132 -9.67 -7.82 -12.49
CA ARG A 132 -9.05 -8.07 -13.80
C ARG A 132 -7.72 -7.36 -13.93
N THR A 133 -7.63 -6.09 -13.53
CA THR A 133 -6.37 -5.34 -13.57
C THR A 133 -5.31 -6.02 -12.71
N GLN A 134 -5.66 -6.47 -11.51
CA GLN A 134 -4.71 -7.16 -10.63
C GLN A 134 -4.27 -8.52 -11.19
N LEU A 135 -5.22 -9.29 -11.74
CA LEU A 135 -4.98 -10.61 -12.32
C LEU A 135 -4.12 -10.51 -13.57
N LEU A 136 -4.43 -9.60 -14.50
CA LEU A 136 -3.60 -9.34 -15.68
C LEU A 136 -2.21 -8.82 -15.30
N GLY A 137 -2.12 -8.01 -14.23
CA GLY A 137 -0.86 -7.55 -13.69
C GLY A 137 0.04 -8.71 -13.24
N GLN A 138 -0.50 -9.68 -12.50
CA GLN A 138 0.28 -10.86 -12.07
C GLN A 138 0.55 -11.84 -13.22
N TRP A 139 -0.41 -12.04 -14.12
CA TRP A 139 -0.27 -12.91 -15.30
C TRP A 139 0.72 -12.38 -16.35
N SER A 140 1.10 -11.10 -16.29
CA SER A 140 2.21 -10.58 -17.10
C SER A 140 3.54 -11.31 -16.85
N GLY A 141 3.65 -12.06 -15.74
CA GLY A 141 4.84 -12.85 -15.43
C GLY A 141 6.04 -12.01 -14.98
N ALA A 142 5.85 -10.73 -14.68
CA ALA A 142 6.92 -9.83 -14.23
C ALA A 142 7.69 -10.38 -13.01
N GLN A 143 6.96 -11.00 -12.06
CA GLN A 143 7.57 -11.63 -10.88
C GLN A 143 8.39 -12.88 -11.27
N SER A 144 7.87 -13.72 -12.16
CA SER A 144 8.58 -14.91 -12.64
C SER A 144 9.88 -14.54 -13.38
N ILE A 145 9.85 -13.52 -14.24
CA ILE A 145 11.04 -13.04 -14.96
C ILE A 145 12.09 -12.56 -13.96
N THR A 146 11.69 -11.81 -12.93
CA THR A 146 12.63 -11.25 -11.95
C THR A 146 13.30 -12.35 -11.11
N ILE A 147 12.55 -13.39 -10.72
CA ILE A 147 13.07 -14.50 -9.91
C ILE A 147 13.99 -15.42 -10.73
N TYR A 148 13.57 -15.78 -11.94
CA TYR A 148 14.26 -16.75 -12.78
C TYR A 148 15.19 -16.13 -13.84
N ALA A 149 15.40 -14.81 -13.81
CA ALA A 149 16.33 -14.13 -14.71
C ALA A 149 17.71 -14.81 -14.76
N PRO A 150 18.36 -15.18 -13.62
CA PRO A 150 19.66 -15.85 -13.66
C PRO A 150 19.62 -17.20 -14.40
N ASP A 151 18.58 -18.00 -14.14
CA ASP A 151 18.40 -19.32 -14.78
C ASP A 151 18.12 -19.17 -16.29
N MET A 152 17.32 -18.17 -16.68
CA MET A 152 17.06 -17.86 -18.10
C MET A 152 18.33 -17.39 -18.83
N PHE A 153 19.16 -16.55 -18.20
CA PHE A 153 20.43 -16.12 -18.78
C PHE A 153 21.46 -17.27 -18.85
N ALA A 154 21.44 -18.19 -17.89
CA ALA A 154 22.25 -19.39 -17.93
C ALA A 154 21.88 -20.32 -19.10
N LEU A 155 20.57 -20.47 -19.40
CA LEU A 155 20.09 -21.25 -20.55
C LEU A 155 20.51 -20.65 -21.91
N LEU A 156 20.72 -19.32 -21.98
CA LEU A 156 21.17 -18.61 -23.18
C LEU A 156 22.69 -18.69 -23.40
N GLY A 157 23.43 -19.40 -22.55
CA GLY A 157 24.88 -19.64 -22.71
C GLY A 157 25.78 -18.53 -22.19
N THR A 158 25.24 -17.47 -21.59
CA THR A 158 26.02 -16.46 -20.86
C THR A 158 26.13 -16.89 -19.40
N THR A 159 27.27 -17.47 -19.03
CA THR A 159 27.56 -17.81 -17.64
C THR A 159 27.80 -16.50 -16.88
N GLY A 160 26.86 -16.10 -16.03
CA GLY A 160 27.08 -15.01 -15.08
C GLY A 160 28.29 -15.33 -14.20
N GLU A 161 29.23 -14.40 -14.11
CA GLU A 161 30.40 -14.51 -13.25
C GLU A 161 29.95 -14.66 -11.78
N LYS A 162 30.69 -15.48 -11.03
CA LYS A 162 30.29 -16.12 -9.75
C LYS A 162 29.86 -15.19 -8.62
#